data_AF-A0A5E4LGG0-F1
#
_entry.id   AF-A0A5E4LGG0-F1
#
_cell.length_a   1.000
_cell.length_b   1.000
_cell.length_c   1.000
_cell.angle_alpha   90.00
_cell.angle_beta   90.00
_cell.angle_gamma   90.00
#
_symmetry.space_group_name_H-M   'P 1'
#
loop_
_entity.id
_entity.type
_entity.pdbx_description
1 polymer ?
#
loop_
_entity_poly.entity_id
_entity_poly.type
_entity_poly.pdbx_seq_one_letter_code
_entity_poly.pdbx_strand_id
1 'polypeptide(L)'
;MLNLLYYPISFVSGVLVKWVDWIDDEQGGKHLIKYPLAIAYGLLIGYLVSVAPFSEIFIAALVAQVFARKVDTMAHDIGFISAAIAIAFFGVPQISLVLFFYFLVLAFLDEQEFVGSLGFISDYRPFLKLGSLLPLAFGRWEYAAGIWSFDIGYLLLQEIMKRTTKPEAKPKKAEARPKEKPAAKASASAKTRQAK
;
A
#
# COMPACT_ATOMS: atom_id res chain seq x y z
N MET A 1 -26.14 12.16 -14.90
CA MET A 1 -25.21 13.14 -15.51
C MET A 1 -23.80 12.72 -15.14
N LEU A 2 -22.88 12.71 -16.11
CA LEU A 2 -21.49 12.32 -15.86
C LEU A 2 -20.80 13.46 -15.10
N ASN A 3 -20.51 13.26 -13.82
CA ASN A 3 -19.83 14.26 -13.02
C ASN A 3 -18.32 14.05 -13.14
N LEU A 4 -17.66 14.90 -13.92
CA LEU A 4 -16.21 14.83 -14.17
C LEU A 4 -15.38 15.04 -12.90
N LEU A 5 -15.97 15.57 -11.82
CA LEU A 5 -15.27 15.80 -10.55
C LEU A 5 -14.77 14.52 -9.88
N TYR A 6 -15.34 13.35 -10.21
CA TYR A 6 -14.91 12.09 -9.61
C TYR A 6 -13.48 11.69 -9.98
N TYR A 7 -13.01 12.02 -11.18
CA TYR A 7 -11.67 11.61 -11.62
C TYR A 7 -10.55 12.42 -10.94
N PRO A 8 -10.63 13.76 -10.82
CA PRO A 8 -9.70 14.52 -9.99
C PRO A 8 -9.72 14.09 -8.52
N ILE A 9 -10.89 13.78 -7.95
CA ILE A 9 -10.96 13.27 -6.57
C ILE A 9 -10.23 11.93 -6.47
N SER A 10 -10.46 11.01 -7.42
CA SER A 10 -9.74 9.73 -7.51
C SER A 10 -8.23 9.91 -7.58
N PHE A 11 -7.76 10.84 -8.42
CA PHE A 11 -6.35 11.20 -8.54
C PHE A 11 -5.78 11.69 -7.20
N VAL A 12 -6.46 12.63 -6.54
CA VAL A 12 -6.03 13.18 -5.25
C VAL A 12 -5.99 12.08 -4.19
N SER A 13 -6.97 11.17 -4.16
CA SER A 13 -6.94 10.01 -3.28
C SER A 13 -5.69 9.16 -3.51
N GLY A 14 -5.32 8.88 -4.77
CA GLY A 14 -4.11 8.13 -5.10
C GLY A 14 -2.83 8.82 -4.63
N VAL A 15 -2.72 10.14 -4.81
CA VAL A 15 -1.62 10.96 -4.28
C VAL A 15 -1.54 10.83 -2.76
N LEU A 16 -2.65 11.03 -2.05
CA LEU A 16 -2.66 11.03 -0.58
C LEU A 16 -2.33 9.65 0.01
N VAL A 17 -2.85 8.57 -0.59
CA VAL A 17 -2.50 7.20 -0.18
C VAL A 17 -0.99 6.98 -0.33
N LYS A 18 -0.41 7.32 -1.49
CA LYS A 18 1.04 7.17 -1.68
C LYS A 18 1.86 8.01 -0.70
N TRP A 19 1.35 9.17 -0.31
CA TRP A 19 2.04 10.02 0.65
C TRP A 19 2.09 9.36 2.02
N VAL A 20 0.99 8.75 2.45
CA VAL A 20 0.93 8.00 3.71
C VAL A 20 1.88 6.79 3.65
N ASP A 21 1.84 6.00 2.57
CA ASP A 21 2.76 4.87 2.36
C ASP A 21 4.21 5.32 2.51
N TRP A 22 4.59 6.42 1.84
CA TRP A 22 5.97 6.91 1.89
C TRP A 22 6.42 7.31 3.29
N ILE A 23 5.54 7.93 4.08
CA ILE A 23 5.85 8.28 5.47
C ILE A 23 6.06 7.00 6.30
N ASP A 24 5.20 6.00 6.13
CA ASP A 24 5.27 4.74 6.89
C ASP A 24 6.48 3.89 6.48
N ASP A 25 6.72 3.72 5.19
CA ASP A 25 7.74 2.83 4.65
C ASP A 25 9.13 3.46 4.60
N GLU A 26 9.24 4.70 4.10
CA GLU A 26 10.55 5.34 3.82
C GLU A 26 11.00 6.31 4.92
N GLN A 27 10.07 6.96 5.63
CA GLN A 27 10.40 7.89 6.73
C GLN A 27 10.34 7.24 8.12
N GLY A 28 10.16 5.92 8.18
CA GLY A 28 10.07 5.15 9.44
C GLY A 28 8.83 5.47 10.27
N GLY A 29 7.77 6.01 9.65
CA GLY A 29 6.44 6.16 10.23
C GLY A 29 6.30 7.16 11.37
N LYS A 30 7.28 8.04 11.62
CA LYS A 30 7.26 8.94 12.79
C LYS A 30 6.49 10.24 12.57
N HIS A 31 6.24 10.64 11.33
CA HIS A 31 5.60 11.92 11.03
C HIS A 31 4.09 11.87 11.29
N LEU A 32 3.62 12.65 12.26
CA LEU A 32 2.21 12.71 12.65
C LEU A 32 1.28 13.20 11.54
N ILE A 33 1.81 13.86 10.50
CA ILE A 33 1.04 14.33 9.34
C ILE A 33 0.36 13.18 8.58
N LYS A 34 0.82 11.94 8.72
CA LYS A 34 0.20 10.77 8.09
C LYS A 34 -1.25 10.53 8.53
N TYR A 35 -1.61 10.88 9.76
CA TYR A 35 -2.97 10.67 10.26
C TYR A 35 -4.01 11.61 9.63
N PRO A 36 -3.82 12.94 9.57
CA PRO A 36 -4.75 13.80 8.84
C PRO A 36 -4.77 13.49 7.34
N LEU A 37 -3.64 13.09 6.73
CA LEU A 37 -3.61 12.61 5.35
C LEU A 37 -4.44 11.32 5.17
N ALA A 38 -4.37 10.40 6.13
CA ALA A 38 -5.14 9.17 6.11
C ALA A 38 -6.64 9.41 6.24
N ILE A 39 -7.04 10.28 7.16
CA ILE A 39 -8.44 10.73 7.27
C ILE A 39 -8.88 11.37 5.95
N ALA A 40 -8.07 12.26 5.38
CA ALA A 40 -8.39 12.92 4.12
C ALA A 40 -8.61 11.92 2.97
N TYR A 41 -7.67 11.00 2.71
CA TYR A 41 -7.88 10.03 1.64
C TYR A 41 -9.05 9.10 1.93
N GLY A 42 -9.23 8.68 3.20
CA GLY A 42 -10.33 7.81 3.61
C GLY A 42 -11.69 8.45 3.32
N LEU A 43 -11.86 9.72 3.67
CA LEU A 43 -13.07 10.48 3.36
C LEU A 43 -13.29 10.63 1.85
N LEU A 44 -12.25 10.90 1.06
CA LEU A 44 -12.36 11.00 -0.40
C LEU A 44 -12.72 9.66 -1.06
N ILE A 45 -12.09 8.57 -0.63
CA ILE A 45 -12.40 7.21 -1.12
C ILE A 45 -13.83 6.82 -0.71
N GLY A 46 -14.22 7.07 0.54
CA GLY A 46 -15.58 6.78 1.00
C GLY A 46 -16.63 7.58 0.23
N TYR A 47 -16.37 8.86 -0.06
CA TYR A 47 -17.20 9.67 -0.96
C TYR A 47 -17.30 9.05 -2.36
N LEU A 48 -16.17 8.66 -2.98
CA LEU A 48 -16.18 7.99 -4.29
C LEU A 48 -16.98 6.69 -4.26
N VAL A 49 -16.84 5.87 -3.22
CA VAL A 49 -17.65 4.66 -3.06
C VAL A 49 -19.13 5.01 -3.00
N SER A 50 -19.54 6.05 -2.27
CA SER A 50 -20.96 6.37 -2.13
C SER A 50 -21.61 6.93 -3.39
N VAL A 51 -20.89 7.70 -4.21
CA VAL A 51 -21.54 8.47 -5.30
C VAL A 51 -20.97 8.23 -6.70
N ALA A 52 -19.78 7.65 -6.86
CA ALA A 52 -19.17 7.49 -8.17
C ALA A 52 -19.73 6.26 -8.91
N PRO A 53 -19.83 6.30 -10.25
CA PRO A 53 -20.32 5.17 -11.06
C PRO A 53 -19.35 3.98 -11.13
N PHE A 54 -18.15 4.11 -10.56
CA PHE A 54 -17.11 3.09 -10.49
C PHE A 54 -16.84 2.64 -9.04
N SER A 55 -17.80 2.85 -8.14
CA SER A 55 -17.70 2.55 -6.72
C SER A 55 -17.32 1.09 -6.43
N GLU A 56 -17.75 0.14 -7.27
CA GLU A 56 -17.44 -1.28 -7.09
C GLU A 56 -15.93 -1.57 -7.09
N ILE A 57 -15.12 -0.80 -7.84
CA ILE A 57 -13.65 -0.96 -7.81
C ILE A 57 -13.10 -0.57 -6.43
N PHE A 58 -13.51 0.58 -5.90
CA PHE A 58 -12.96 1.09 -4.64
C PHE A 58 -13.40 0.25 -3.45
N ILE A 59 -14.67 -0.15 -3.40
CA ILE A 59 -15.14 -1.02 -2.31
C ILE A 59 -14.54 -2.42 -2.42
N ALA A 60 -14.36 -2.96 -3.63
CA ALA A 60 -13.66 -4.23 -3.83
C ALA A 60 -12.20 -4.15 -3.39
N ALA A 61 -11.49 -3.07 -3.73
CA ALA A 61 -10.11 -2.85 -3.31
C ALA A 61 -9.97 -2.73 -1.78
N LEU A 62 -10.85 -1.96 -1.12
CA LEU A 62 -10.88 -1.86 0.35
C LEU A 62 -11.08 -3.25 0.99
N VAL A 63 -12.03 -4.04 0.50
CA VAL A 63 -12.29 -5.39 1.02
C VAL A 63 -11.12 -6.33 0.73
N ALA A 64 -10.50 -6.25 -0.45
CA ALA A 64 -9.32 -7.03 -0.81
C ALA A 64 -8.14 -6.76 0.13
N GLN A 65 -7.87 -5.50 0.47
CA GLN A 65 -6.78 -5.12 1.38
C GLN A 65 -6.94 -5.73 2.78
N VAL A 66 -8.18 -5.80 3.28
CA VAL A 66 -8.49 -6.47 4.55
C VAL A 66 -8.19 -7.98 4.46
N PHE A 67 -8.63 -8.64 3.39
CA PHE A 67 -8.36 -10.06 3.20
C PHE A 67 -6.88 -10.38 2.97
N ALA A 68 -6.16 -9.51 2.28
CA ALA A 68 -4.72 -9.61 2.07
C ALA A 68 -3.90 -9.27 3.32
N ARG A 69 -4.52 -8.74 4.37
CA ARG A 69 -3.86 -8.26 5.60
C ARG A 69 -2.74 -7.25 5.31
N LYS A 70 -2.93 -6.43 4.27
CA LYS A 70 -2.02 -5.34 3.89
C LYS A 70 -2.28 -4.04 4.67
N VAL A 71 -3.34 -4.01 5.48
CA VAL A 71 -3.57 -2.95 6.46
C VAL A 71 -2.75 -3.30 7.72
N ASP A 72 -1.50 -2.86 7.76
CA ASP A 72 -0.54 -3.18 8.82
C ASP A 72 -0.08 -1.98 9.65
N THR A 73 -0.48 -0.76 9.28
CA THR A 73 -0.18 0.47 10.04
C THR A 73 -1.44 1.15 10.56
N MET A 74 -1.31 1.79 11.72
CA MET A 74 -2.40 2.56 12.34
C MET A 74 -2.90 3.71 11.44
N ALA A 75 -2.07 4.23 10.53
CA ALA A 75 -2.50 5.24 9.57
C ALA A 75 -3.48 4.64 8.54
N HIS A 76 -3.18 3.44 8.02
CA HIS A 76 -4.09 2.72 7.14
C HIS A 76 -5.39 2.31 7.82
N ASP A 77 -5.34 1.87 9.09
CA ASP A 77 -6.54 1.61 9.89
C ASP A 77 -7.43 2.85 9.99
N ILE A 78 -6.84 4.01 10.29
CA ILE A 78 -7.57 5.28 10.37
C ILE A 78 -8.18 5.67 9.03
N GLY A 79 -7.46 5.50 7.93
CA GLY A 79 -7.99 5.77 6.59
C GLY A 79 -9.15 4.84 6.23
N PHE A 80 -9.04 3.55 6.53
CA PHE A 80 -10.10 2.56 6.33
C PHE A 80 -11.35 2.89 7.15
N ILE A 81 -11.19 3.19 8.44
CA ILE A 81 -12.30 3.59 9.32
C ILE A 81 -12.95 4.88 8.82
N SER A 82 -12.15 5.85 8.38
CA SER A 82 -12.66 7.12 7.81
C SER A 82 -13.46 6.88 6.54
N ALA A 83 -13.02 5.96 5.67
CA ALA A 83 -13.78 5.54 4.50
C ALA A 83 -15.11 4.87 4.87
N ALA A 84 -15.10 3.96 5.85
CA ALA A 84 -16.32 3.32 6.34
C ALA A 84 -17.32 4.32 6.93
N ILE A 85 -16.86 5.31 7.71
CA ILE A 85 -17.69 6.39 8.25
C ILE A 85 -18.27 7.24 7.11
N ALA A 86 -17.47 7.62 6.12
CA ALA A 86 -17.94 8.36 4.96
C ALA A 86 -18.99 7.59 4.17
N ILE A 87 -18.80 6.28 3.95
CA ILE A 87 -19.78 5.41 3.29
C ILE A 87 -21.08 5.35 4.09
N ALA A 88 -20.99 5.18 5.41
CA ALA A 88 -22.16 5.17 6.27
C ALA A 88 -22.93 6.51 6.26
N PHE A 89 -22.21 7.63 6.13
CA PHE A 89 -22.80 8.98 6.10
C PHE A 89 -23.42 9.34 4.75
N PHE A 90 -22.72 9.10 3.64
CA PHE A 90 -23.17 9.43 2.29
C PHE A 90 -24.10 8.37 1.68
N GLY A 91 -24.14 7.17 2.26
CA GLY A 91 -24.95 6.04 1.82
C GLY A 91 -24.15 4.99 1.04
N VAL A 92 -24.69 3.77 1.02
CA VAL A 92 -24.13 2.65 0.26
C VAL A 92 -24.73 2.71 -1.16
N PRO A 93 -23.91 2.72 -2.23
CA PRO A 93 -24.42 2.75 -3.59
C PRO A 93 -25.15 1.43 -3.92
N GLN A 94 -25.91 1.42 -5.01
CA GLN A 94 -26.34 0.15 -5.58
C GLN A 94 -25.12 -0.56 -6.18
N ILE A 95 -24.81 -1.74 -5.67
CA ILE A 95 -23.65 -2.53 -6.08
C ILE A 95 -24.10 -3.68 -6.97
N SER A 96 -23.52 -3.78 -8.17
CA SER A 96 -23.61 -5.02 -8.95
C SER A 96 -22.72 -6.09 -8.31
N LEU A 97 -23.33 -7.12 -7.70
CA LEU A 97 -22.58 -8.21 -7.06
C LEU A 97 -21.59 -8.89 -8.03
N VAL A 98 -21.96 -9.01 -9.31
CA VAL A 98 -21.09 -9.60 -10.33
C VAL A 98 -19.83 -8.77 -10.53
N LEU A 99 -19.98 -7.44 -10.70
CA LEU A 99 -18.82 -6.56 -10.88
C LEU A 99 -18.00 -6.44 -9.59
N PHE A 100 -18.66 -6.38 -8.43
CA PHE A 100 -17.99 -6.38 -7.15
C PHE A 100 -17.10 -7.61 -6.95
N PHE A 101 -17.63 -8.82 -7.12
CA PHE A 101 -16.82 -10.04 -6.97
C PHE A 101 -15.73 -10.14 -8.03
N TYR A 102 -16.01 -9.71 -9.27
CA TYR A 102 -15.01 -9.63 -10.32
C TYR A 102 -13.82 -8.73 -9.92
N PHE A 103 -14.09 -7.50 -9.49
CA PHE A 103 -13.03 -6.59 -9.04
C PHE A 103 -12.38 -7.03 -7.73
N LEU A 104 -13.11 -7.69 -6.83
CA LEU A 104 -12.57 -8.20 -5.58
C LEU A 104 -11.49 -9.25 -5.84
N VAL A 105 -11.74 -10.18 -6.76
CA VAL A 105 -10.75 -11.19 -7.15
C VAL A 105 -9.52 -10.52 -7.76
N LEU A 106 -9.70 -9.56 -8.67
CA LEU A 106 -8.60 -8.85 -9.31
C LEU A 106 -7.76 -8.03 -8.32
N ALA A 107 -8.42 -7.27 -7.43
CA ALA A 107 -7.75 -6.51 -6.38
C ALA A 107 -7.03 -7.45 -5.40
N PHE A 108 -7.62 -8.59 -5.05
CA PHE A 108 -6.96 -9.57 -4.19
C PHE A 108 -5.71 -10.19 -4.84
N LEU A 109 -5.75 -10.44 -6.16
CA LEU A 109 -4.60 -10.90 -6.93
C LEU A 109 -3.48 -9.85 -6.98
N ASP A 110 -3.82 -8.56 -7.10
CA ASP A 110 -2.85 -7.47 -7.06
C ASP A 110 -2.13 -7.33 -5.71
N GLU A 111 -2.74 -7.79 -4.62
CA GLU A 111 -2.12 -7.77 -3.28
C GLU A 111 -1.26 -9.03 -2.99
N GLN A 112 -1.21 -10.01 -3.90
CA GLN A 112 -0.36 -11.19 -3.72
C GLN A 112 1.12 -10.88 -4.01
N GLU A 113 2.00 -11.39 -3.14
CA GLU A 113 3.45 -11.29 -3.33
C GLU A 113 3.96 -12.42 -4.22
N PHE A 114 4.38 -12.07 -5.43
CA PHE A 114 5.02 -12.96 -6.38
C PHE A 114 6.54 -12.87 -6.23
N VAL A 115 7.20 -14.02 -6.11
CA VAL A 115 8.67 -14.09 -5.94
C VAL A 115 9.38 -14.40 -7.26
N GLY A 116 10.64 -13.98 -7.38
CA GLY A 116 11.49 -14.27 -8.53
C GLY A 116 11.22 -13.39 -9.75
N SER A 117 11.20 -13.97 -10.94
CA SER A 117 11.01 -13.24 -12.22
C SER A 117 9.62 -12.60 -12.35
N LEU A 118 8.68 -12.96 -11.49
CA LEU A 118 7.32 -12.43 -11.46
C LEU A 118 7.13 -11.28 -10.45
N GLY A 119 8.18 -10.86 -9.74
CA GLY A 119 8.08 -9.77 -8.75
C GLY A 119 7.56 -8.45 -9.32
N PHE A 120 7.78 -8.20 -10.63
CA PHE A 120 7.22 -7.03 -11.31
C PHE A 120 5.68 -6.98 -11.25
N ILE A 121 5.00 -8.12 -11.14
CA ILE A 121 3.53 -8.17 -11.06
C ILE A 121 3.08 -7.56 -9.74
N SER A 122 3.75 -7.90 -8.63
CA SER A 122 3.44 -7.32 -7.31
C SER A 122 3.72 -5.83 -7.26
N ASP A 123 4.78 -5.37 -7.94
CA ASP A 123 5.13 -3.94 -7.94
C ASP A 123 4.15 -3.09 -8.77
N TYR A 124 3.69 -3.59 -9.92
CA TYR A 124 2.87 -2.82 -10.86
C TYR A 124 1.36 -2.95 -10.65
N ARG A 125 0.89 -3.97 -9.91
CA ARG A 125 -0.53 -4.26 -9.66
C ARG A 125 -1.38 -4.23 -10.94
N PRO A 126 -1.09 -5.08 -11.93
CA PRO A 126 -1.68 -4.99 -13.25
C PRO A 126 -3.12 -5.52 -13.33
N PHE A 127 -3.55 -6.39 -12.42
CA PHE A 127 -4.79 -7.15 -12.57
C PHE A 127 -6.03 -6.25 -12.55
N LEU A 128 -6.12 -5.32 -11.60
CA LEU A 128 -7.25 -4.39 -11.49
C LEU A 128 -7.26 -3.38 -12.65
N LYS A 129 -6.08 -2.94 -13.10
CA LYS A 129 -5.91 -2.00 -14.22
C LYS A 129 -6.31 -2.59 -15.56
N LEU A 130 -5.90 -3.84 -15.81
CA LEU A 130 -6.27 -4.56 -17.03
C LEU A 130 -7.72 -5.01 -16.96
N GLY A 131 -8.18 -5.46 -15.79
CA GLY A 131 -9.55 -5.91 -15.60
C GLY A 131 -10.60 -4.80 -15.71
N SER A 132 -10.23 -3.54 -15.43
CA SER A 132 -11.12 -2.39 -15.66
C SER A 132 -11.39 -2.09 -17.13
N LEU A 133 -10.64 -2.71 -18.06
CA LEU A 133 -10.92 -2.65 -19.49
C LEU A 133 -12.08 -3.56 -19.91
N LEU A 134 -12.47 -4.56 -19.12
CA LEU A 134 -13.61 -5.42 -19.47
C LEU A 134 -14.95 -4.63 -19.47
N PRO A 135 -15.28 -3.82 -18.44
CA PRO A 135 -16.44 -2.91 -18.49
C PRO A 135 -16.43 -1.94 -19.69
N LEU A 136 -15.26 -1.57 -20.21
CA LEU A 136 -15.15 -0.70 -21.39
C LEU A 136 -15.86 -1.30 -22.61
N ALA A 137 -15.83 -2.63 -22.77
CA ALA A 137 -16.54 -3.32 -23.85
C ALA A 137 -18.08 -3.18 -23.77
N PHE A 138 -18.60 -2.82 -22.60
CA PHE A 138 -20.02 -2.57 -22.35
C PHE A 138 -20.34 -1.06 -22.27
N GLY A 139 -19.41 -0.20 -22.70
CA GLY A 139 -19.57 1.27 -22.64
C GLY A 139 -19.39 1.86 -21.24
N ARG A 140 -18.95 1.05 -20.25
CA ARG A 140 -18.71 1.49 -18.86
C ARG A 140 -17.26 1.94 -18.68
N TRP A 141 -16.87 2.98 -19.41
CA TRP A 141 -15.50 3.51 -19.42
C TRP A 141 -15.09 4.16 -18.09
N GLU A 142 -16.06 4.51 -17.24
CA GLU A 142 -15.85 5.21 -15.97
C GLU A 142 -15.01 4.38 -15.00
N TYR A 143 -15.09 3.05 -15.07
CA TYR A 143 -14.26 2.13 -14.28
C TYR A 143 -12.77 2.29 -14.60
N ALA A 144 -12.42 2.25 -15.90
CA ALA A 144 -11.05 2.42 -16.35
C ALA A 144 -10.53 3.82 -16.03
N ALA A 145 -11.31 4.86 -16.34
CA ALA A 145 -10.93 6.23 -16.05
C ALA A 145 -10.78 6.50 -14.54
N GLY A 146 -11.66 5.94 -13.70
CA GLY A 146 -11.60 6.05 -12.25
C GLY A 146 -10.31 5.48 -11.67
N ILE A 147 -10.01 4.21 -11.96
CA ILE A 147 -8.83 3.53 -11.41
C ILE A 147 -7.52 4.04 -12.00
N TRP A 148 -7.48 4.35 -13.30
CA TRP A 148 -6.28 4.92 -13.90
C TRP A 148 -5.99 6.32 -13.36
N SER A 149 -7.01 7.13 -13.09
CA SER A 149 -6.82 8.44 -12.47
C SER A 149 -6.18 8.31 -11.08
N PHE A 150 -6.65 7.36 -10.26
CA PHE A 150 -6.06 7.03 -8.97
C PHE A 150 -4.59 6.64 -9.12
N ASP A 151 -4.30 5.70 -10.01
CA ASP A 151 -2.94 5.18 -10.23
C ASP A 151 -1.98 6.24 -10.76
N ILE A 152 -2.43 7.12 -11.65
CA ILE A 152 -1.58 8.21 -12.14
C ILE A 152 -1.20 9.12 -10.96
N GLY A 153 -2.15 9.43 -10.07
CA GLY A 153 -1.86 10.20 -8.85
C GLY A 153 -0.85 9.50 -7.94
N TYR A 154 -1.06 8.21 -7.70
CA TYR A 154 -0.18 7.37 -6.91
C TYR A 154 1.26 7.32 -7.48
N LEU A 155 1.38 6.97 -8.76
CA LEU A 155 2.67 6.84 -9.45
C LEU A 155 3.40 8.18 -9.59
N LEU A 156 2.67 9.27 -9.81
CA LEU A 156 3.26 10.61 -9.89
C LEU A 156 3.97 10.96 -8.59
N LEU A 157 3.30 10.77 -7.45
CA LEU A 157 3.91 11.08 -6.16
C LEU A 157 5.09 10.15 -5.86
N GLN A 158 4.97 8.87 -6.18
CA GLN A 158 6.06 7.90 -6.06
C GLN A 158 7.31 8.35 -6.82
N GLU A 159 7.16 8.79 -8.08
CA GLU A 159 8.26 9.25 -8.91
C GLU A 159 8.87 10.58 -8.38
N ILE A 160 8.03 11.50 -7.88
CA ILE A 160 8.50 12.74 -7.25
C ILE A 160 9.35 12.42 -6.00
N MET A 161 8.86 11.54 -5.14
CA MET A 161 9.53 11.17 -3.88
C MET A 161 10.84 10.44 -4.15
N LYS A 162 10.86 9.48 -5.09
CA LYS A 162 12.09 8.77 -5.50
C LYS A 162 13.21 9.71 -5.97
N ARG A 163 12.86 10.86 -6.57
CA ARG A 163 13.83 11.87 -7.00
C ARG A 163 14.36 12.73 -5.85
N THR A 164 13.56 12.94 -4.81
CA THR A 164 13.96 13.76 -3.64
C THR A 164 14.71 12.95 -2.60
N THR A 165 14.34 11.68 -2.38
CA THR A 165 15.11 10.73 -1.59
C THR A 165 16.26 10.15 -2.43
N LYS A 166 17.26 10.99 -2.74
CA LYS A 166 18.55 10.49 -3.26
C LYS A 166 19.02 9.39 -2.29
N PRO A 167 19.41 8.20 -2.77
CA PRO A 167 19.91 7.16 -1.88
C PRO A 167 21.15 7.73 -1.20
N GLU A 168 21.06 8.00 0.11
CA GLU A 168 22.25 8.09 0.92
C GLU A 168 23.02 6.80 0.62
N ALA A 169 24.17 6.95 -0.03
CA ALA A 169 24.98 5.83 -0.44
C ALA A 169 25.11 4.91 0.76
N LYS A 170 24.48 3.72 0.69
CA LYS A 170 24.49 2.74 1.79
C LYS A 170 25.90 2.75 2.37
N PRO A 171 26.09 3.08 3.65
CA PRO A 171 27.43 3.13 4.22
C PRO A 171 28.07 1.80 3.87
N LYS A 172 29.14 1.84 3.05
CA LYS A 172 29.91 0.66 2.63
C LYS A 172 30.03 -0.17 3.89
N LYS A 173 29.36 -1.33 3.93
CA LYS A 173 29.41 -2.28 5.05
C LYS A 173 30.87 -2.27 5.47
N ALA A 174 31.16 -1.71 6.64
CA ALA A 174 32.52 -1.64 7.13
C ALA A 174 33.05 -3.06 7.01
N GLU A 175 34.05 -3.25 6.14
CA GLU A 175 34.65 -4.56 5.89
C GLU A 175 34.86 -5.20 7.24
N ALA A 176 34.17 -6.32 7.45
CA ALA A 176 34.13 -6.99 8.74
C ALA A 176 35.58 -7.17 9.18
N ARG A 177 36.00 -6.43 10.22
CA ARG A 177 37.33 -6.58 10.79
C ARG A 177 37.52 -8.07 11.05
N PRO A 178 38.58 -8.70 10.52
CA PRO A 178 38.81 -10.12 10.72
C PRO A 178 38.79 -10.39 12.22
N LYS A 179 37.92 -11.31 12.65
CA LYS A 179 37.81 -11.74 14.04
C LYS A 179 39.19 -12.22 14.47
N GLU A 180 39.88 -11.45 15.33
CA GLU A 180 41.06 -11.93 16.02
C GLU A 180 40.69 -13.23 16.73
N LYS A 181 41.37 -14.32 16.35
CA LYS A 181 41.21 -15.61 17.02
C LYS A 181 41.53 -15.42 18.51
N PRO A 182 40.65 -15.82 19.44
CA PRO A 182 40.97 -15.77 20.85
C PRO A 182 42.18 -16.66 21.13
N ALA A 183 43.23 -16.05 21.68
CA ALA A 183 44.43 -16.73 22.12
C ALA A 183 44.04 -17.83 23.12
N ALA A 184 44.39 -19.08 22.79
CA ALA A 184 44.20 -20.23 23.64
C ALA A 184 44.95 -20.02 24.96
N LYS A 185 44.22 -19.76 26.05
CA LYS A 185 44.78 -19.80 27.40
C LYS A 185 45.10 -21.25 27.74
N ALA A 186 46.40 -21.54 27.76
CA ALA A 186 46.97 -22.76 28.30
C ALA A 186 46.57 -22.93 29.78
N SER A 187 45.80 -23.98 30.07
CA SER A 187 45.56 -24.47 31.43
C SER A 187 46.74 -25.35 31.86
N ALA A 188 47.80 -24.72 32.33
CA ALA A 188 48.87 -25.40 33.06
C ALA A 188 48.54 -25.42 34.56
N SER A 189 48.37 -26.64 35.08
CA SER A 189 49.02 -27.17 36.29
C SER A 189 49.13 -26.28 37.52
N ALA A 190 48.59 -26.74 38.66
CA ALA A 190 49.43 -27.29 39.74
C ALA A 190 48.75 -27.23 41.14
N LYS A 191 49.14 -28.22 41.96
CA LYS A 191 49.09 -28.31 43.44
C LYS A 191 47.75 -28.78 44.03
N THR A 192 47.61 -30.04 44.49
CA THR A 192 48.42 -30.81 45.47
C THR A 192 48.59 -30.09 46.81
N ARG A 193 47.84 -30.55 47.81
CA ARG A 193 48.22 -30.78 49.23
C ARG A 193 46.99 -31.37 49.93
N GLN A 194 47.02 -32.64 50.40
CA GLN A 194 47.48 -33.07 51.73
C GLN A 194 46.81 -32.25 52.84
N ALA A 195 46.29 -32.74 53.95
CA ALA A 195 46.11 -34.01 54.65
C ALA A 195 44.96 -33.69 55.67
N LYS A 196 44.37 -34.52 56.51
CA LYS A 196 44.69 -35.77 57.17
C LYS A 196 43.38 -36.21 57.85
#